data_AF-A0A1I2UDA5-F1
#
_entry.id   AF-A0A1I2UDA5-F1
#
_cell.length_a   1.000
_cell.length_b   1.000
_cell.length_c   1.000
_cell.angle_alpha   90.00
_cell.angle_beta   90.00
_cell.angle_gamma   90.00
#
_symmetry.space_group_name_H-M   'P 1'
#
loop_
_entity.id
_entity.type
_entity.pdbx_description
1 polymer ?
#
loop_
_entity_poly.entity_id
_entity_poly.type
_entity_poly.pdbx_seq_one_letter_code
_entity_poly.pdbx_strand_id
1 'polypeptide(L)'
;MNIFFPSVGRKVELIRAYKDAASTIGVPLVIYGSDITNSAAALAFCDRTFLTSPFEDPEYVSELVEICKRNEIELLIPITDEDLYIVSSHREKFEIIGTKLLIPSREMVEVCKDKNKMAQFFKECKLFYPPVTNNVYDYNGTFPCFIKPRNKKTKCLGYKVETMAELRTFANEMDDYVIRPYIEGVEYTVDIFCDYDGKPVYITPRERLSVRASEVMKSRIDLDKRIIEEAKIVIEKFKPVGPMTIHLIREKTTNKDYFIKIIGHYSNGAAHSIIAGADSPKAAIYMLLGKKLQYRPFAARDRIGYSKYEDSVCTFGNGIYHIDKLDMLLDHSEGIKVVIFNLDNTLYPEIDYIQSGCKAVAEKACSIFRGAVYEQVYEELVEKTVAKKPAIQQLVKQFATGLSIKRQYDLTQMFINTYRQHNPKIGMTSETNELFDEIRRRGLQIGIITDGRGDIQRKKLEKLGLINDARISEIIITDELAGKTGNPSAFRMPNPIAFEIIRQRFAVPYHRMIFVSNNMAKDFEAPQRLGIRCLHYKNTESKYKASDAISTILSLKV
;
A
#
# COMPACT_ATOMS: atom_id res chain seq x y z
N MET A 1 -12.01 1.31 3.79
CA MET A 1 -11.53 0.60 4.99
C MET A 1 -10.15 1.09 5.34
N ASN A 2 -9.84 1.25 6.63
CA ASN A 2 -8.57 1.80 7.07
C ASN A 2 -7.79 0.77 7.92
N ILE A 3 -6.62 0.34 7.44
CA ILE A 3 -5.75 -0.64 8.14
C ILE A 3 -4.42 0.02 8.46
N PHE A 4 -3.92 -0.15 9.69
CA PHE A 4 -2.66 0.41 10.14
C PHE A 4 -1.62 -0.67 10.48
N PHE A 5 -0.41 -0.51 9.96
CA PHE A 5 0.77 -1.29 10.29
C PHE A 5 1.81 -0.38 10.98
N PRO A 6 2.08 -0.54 12.28
CA PRO A 6 3.18 0.17 12.93
C PRO A 6 4.53 -0.51 12.60
N SER A 7 5.62 0.26 12.72
CA SER A 7 7.01 -0.18 12.49
C SER A 7 7.20 -0.97 11.19
N VAL A 8 6.77 -0.38 10.07
CA VAL A 8 6.67 -1.08 8.79
C VAL A 8 8.01 -1.60 8.25
N GLY A 9 9.11 -0.92 8.56
CA GLY A 9 10.47 -1.30 8.16
C GLY A 9 10.58 -1.69 6.68
N ARG A 10 10.93 -2.97 6.44
CA ARG A 10 11.15 -3.55 5.10
C ARG A 10 10.01 -4.46 4.62
N LYS A 11 8.84 -4.45 5.27
CA LYS A 11 7.73 -5.40 5.03
C LYS A 11 6.89 -5.06 3.78
N VAL A 12 7.55 -4.66 2.68
CA VAL A 12 6.91 -4.25 1.42
C VAL A 12 5.97 -5.33 0.86
N GLU A 13 6.40 -6.60 0.87
CA GLU A 13 5.61 -7.73 0.38
C GLU A 13 4.26 -7.85 1.08
N LEU A 14 4.22 -7.61 2.39
CA LEU A 14 2.98 -7.71 3.17
C LEU A 14 2.03 -6.56 2.83
N ILE A 15 2.54 -5.33 2.73
CA ILE A 15 1.75 -4.15 2.37
C ILE A 15 1.13 -4.33 0.97
N ARG A 16 1.94 -4.79 -0.01
CA ARG A 16 1.45 -5.11 -1.37
C ARG A 16 0.37 -6.19 -1.32
N ALA A 17 0.57 -7.26 -0.56
CA ALA A 17 -0.42 -8.34 -0.46
C ALA A 17 -1.79 -7.87 0.08
N TYR A 18 -1.83 -6.91 1.01
CA TYR A 18 -3.09 -6.29 1.45
C TYR A 18 -3.75 -5.44 0.36
N LYS A 19 -2.97 -4.66 -0.41
CA LYS A 19 -3.48 -3.90 -1.56
C LYS A 19 -4.05 -4.82 -2.65
N ASP A 20 -3.33 -5.89 -2.98
CA ASP A 20 -3.74 -6.88 -3.97
C ASP A 20 -5.02 -7.61 -3.53
N ALA A 21 -5.12 -7.99 -2.25
CA ALA A 21 -6.32 -8.59 -1.69
C ALA A 21 -7.54 -7.65 -1.77
N ALA A 22 -7.38 -6.37 -1.41
CA ALA A 22 -8.45 -5.38 -1.49
C ALA A 22 -8.91 -5.15 -2.94
N SER A 23 -7.97 -5.02 -3.87
CA SER A 23 -8.23 -4.90 -5.31
C SER A 23 -9.01 -6.12 -5.84
N THR A 24 -8.55 -7.32 -5.49
CA THR A 24 -9.19 -8.59 -5.88
C THR A 24 -10.61 -8.72 -5.34
N ILE A 25 -10.86 -8.23 -4.13
CA ILE A 25 -12.20 -8.23 -3.53
C ILE A 25 -13.08 -7.11 -4.11
N GLY A 26 -12.50 -6.06 -4.69
CA GLY A 26 -13.20 -4.90 -5.24
C GLY A 26 -13.64 -3.90 -4.17
N VAL A 27 -12.86 -3.75 -3.10
CA VAL A 27 -13.18 -2.87 -1.95
C VAL A 27 -12.10 -1.81 -1.74
N PRO A 28 -12.48 -0.57 -1.37
CA PRO A 28 -11.52 0.49 -1.11
C PRO A 28 -10.77 0.22 0.20
N LEU A 29 -9.45 0.21 0.13
CA LEU A 29 -8.55 0.08 1.27
C LEU A 29 -7.59 1.27 1.29
N VAL A 30 -7.42 1.88 2.45
CA VAL A 30 -6.37 2.85 2.75
C VAL A 30 -5.44 2.22 3.78
N ILE A 31 -4.17 2.08 3.42
CA ILE A 31 -3.13 1.54 4.29
C ILE A 31 -2.38 2.69 4.93
N TYR A 32 -2.38 2.66 6.26
CA TYR A 32 -1.57 3.52 7.11
C TYR A 32 -0.32 2.75 7.52
N GLY A 33 0.82 3.43 7.53
CA GLY A 33 2.10 2.89 8.00
C GLY A 33 2.79 3.87 8.93
N SER A 34 3.52 3.37 9.93
CA SER A 34 4.43 4.21 10.71
C SER A 34 5.79 3.55 10.86
N ASP A 35 6.78 4.39 11.12
CA ASP A 35 8.14 3.96 11.45
C ASP A 35 8.84 5.09 12.21
N ILE A 36 9.97 4.78 12.86
CA ILE A 36 10.82 5.79 13.51
C ILE A 36 11.60 6.63 12.49
N THR A 37 11.67 6.18 11.24
CA THR A 37 12.35 6.89 10.14
C THR A 37 11.45 7.04 8.93
N ASN A 38 11.62 8.13 8.18
CA ASN A 38 10.93 8.33 6.90
C ASN A 38 11.52 7.47 5.76
N SER A 39 12.68 6.86 6.00
CA SER A 39 13.42 6.07 5.01
C SER A 39 13.09 4.58 5.02
N ALA A 40 12.15 4.14 5.88
CA ALA A 40 11.67 2.77 5.89
C ALA A 40 10.98 2.42 4.56
N ALA A 41 11.51 1.42 3.85
CA ALA A 41 11.10 1.07 2.48
C ALA A 41 9.60 0.77 2.35
N ALA A 42 8.98 0.15 3.37
CA ALA A 42 7.56 -0.19 3.32
C ALA A 42 6.64 1.05 3.38
N LEU A 43 7.09 2.19 3.91
CA LEU A 43 6.31 3.44 3.93
C LEU A 43 5.98 3.94 2.52
N ALA A 44 6.87 3.71 1.55
CA ALA A 44 6.64 4.07 0.15
C ALA A 44 5.44 3.34 -0.49
N PHE A 45 4.96 2.28 0.15
CA PHE A 45 3.81 1.48 -0.31
C PHE A 45 2.54 1.72 0.52
N CYS A 46 2.61 2.51 1.59
CA CYS A 46 1.46 2.95 2.36
C CYS A 46 0.80 4.18 1.71
N ASP A 47 -0.51 4.34 1.89
CA ASP A 47 -1.26 5.48 1.36
C ASP A 47 -1.13 6.71 2.28
N ARG A 48 -0.90 6.47 3.57
CA ARG A 48 -0.65 7.49 4.60
C ARG A 48 0.47 7.00 5.53
N THR A 49 1.38 7.90 5.88
CA THR A 49 2.59 7.56 6.63
C THR A 49 2.75 8.48 7.83
N PHE A 50 3.21 7.94 8.95
CA PHE A 50 3.53 8.71 10.16
C PHE A 50 4.92 8.39 10.67
N LEU A 51 5.60 9.39 11.23
CA LEU A 51 6.72 9.16 12.11
C LEU A 51 6.19 8.89 13.51
N THR A 52 6.78 7.92 14.18
CA THR A 52 6.46 7.61 15.59
C THR A 52 7.73 7.58 16.41
N SER A 53 7.56 7.77 17.71
CA SER A 53 8.63 7.66 18.69
C SER A 53 9.17 6.22 18.80
N PRO A 54 10.41 6.02 19.26
CA PRO A 54 10.95 4.68 19.55
C PRO A 54 10.14 3.93 20.61
N PHE A 55 10.30 2.59 20.67
CA PHE A 55 9.53 1.74 21.58
C PHE A 55 9.72 2.06 23.06
N GLU A 56 10.89 2.57 23.44
CA GLU A 56 11.23 2.95 24.81
C GLU A 56 10.58 4.28 25.23
N ASP A 57 10.10 5.07 24.28
CA ASP A 57 9.46 6.35 24.54
C ASP A 57 8.06 6.13 25.12
N PRO A 58 7.73 6.74 26.28
CA PRO A 58 6.38 6.68 26.85
C PRO A 58 5.27 7.15 25.90
N GLU A 59 5.59 8.04 24.94
CA GLU A 59 4.63 8.58 23.99
C GLU A 59 4.28 7.62 22.83
N TYR A 60 5.03 6.53 22.64
CA TYR A 60 4.81 5.62 21.52
C TYR A 60 3.36 5.10 21.49
N VAL A 61 2.81 4.72 22.65
CA VAL A 61 1.45 4.18 22.73
C VAL A 61 0.40 5.26 22.48
N SER A 62 0.57 6.46 23.06
CA SER A 62 -0.37 7.58 22.86
C SER A 62 -0.41 8.01 21.40
N GLU A 63 0.74 8.05 20.72
CA GLU A 63 0.84 8.34 19.29
C GLU A 63 0.07 7.31 18.44
N LEU A 64 0.28 6.00 18.67
CA LEU A 64 -0.46 4.96 17.94
C LEU A 64 -1.97 5.07 18.15
N VAL A 65 -2.41 5.31 19.39
CA VAL A 65 -3.84 5.48 19.72
C VAL A 65 -4.40 6.71 19.02
N GLU A 66 -3.68 7.82 19.00
CA GLU A 66 -4.14 9.06 18.36
C GLU A 66 -4.18 8.94 16.84
N ILE A 67 -3.20 8.26 16.23
CA ILE A 67 -3.24 7.90 14.80
C ILE A 67 -4.48 7.06 14.52
N CYS A 68 -4.73 6.02 15.31
CA CYS A 68 -5.90 5.17 15.17
C CYS A 68 -7.20 5.96 15.23
N LYS A 69 -7.33 6.82 16.24
CA LYS A 69 -8.53 7.63 16.50
C LYS A 69 -8.78 8.66 15.41
N ARG A 70 -7.77 9.46 15.04
CA ARG A 70 -7.91 10.55 14.05
C ARG A 70 -8.24 10.05 12.65
N ASN A 71 -7.78 8.84 12.32
CA ASN A 71 -7.91 8.28 10.98
C ASN A 71 -8.94 7.16 10.91
N GLU A 72 -9.74 6.96 11.97
CA GLU A 72 -10.80 5.94 12.03
C GLU A 72 -10.27 4.56 11.62
N ILE A 73 -9.13 4.17 12.20
CA ILE A 73 -8.50 2.88 11.89
C ILE A 73 -9.39 1.74 12.39
N GLU A 74 -9.83 0.90 11.46
CA GLU A 74 -10.68 -0.26 11.77
C GLU A 74 -9.87 -1.47 12.23
N LEU A 75 -8.62 -1.61 11.75
CA LEU A 75 -7.74 -2.73 12.08
C LEU A 75 -6.28 -2.28 12.27
N LEU A 76 -5.71 -2.60 13.43
CA LEU A 76 -4.28 -2.47 13.72
C LEU A 76 -3.60 -3.84 13.62
N ILE A 77 -2.49 -3.91 12.87
CA ILE A 77 -1.72 -5.14 12.64
C ILE A 77 -0.26 -4.92 13.01
N PRO A 78 0.14 -5.22 14.26
CA PRO A 78 1.53 -5.29 14.67
C PRO A 78 2.32 -6.34 13.87
N ILE A 79 3.54 -5.98 13.44
CA ILE A 79 4.38 -6.84 12.59
C ILE A 79 5.79 -7.10 13.15
N THR A 80 6.05 -6.62 14.37
CA THR A 80 7.26 -6.84 15.16
C THR A 80 6.90 -7.47 16.51
N ASP A 81 7.85 -8.16 17.15
CA ASP A 81 7.64 -8.75 18.47
C ASP A 81 7.45 -7.66 19.55
N GLU A 82 8.12 -6.51 19.40
CA GLU A 82 8.03 -5.33 20.26
C GLU A 82 6.65 -4.66 20.17
N ASP A 83 6.16 -4.39 18.95
CA ASP A 83 4.80 -3.86 18.75
C ASP A 83 3.74 -4.81 19.31
N LEU A 84 3.89 -6.11 19.03
CA LEU A 84 2.98 -7.12 19.51
C LEU A 84 2.89 -7.09 21.04
N TYR A 85 4.05 -6.99 21.71
CA TYR A 85 4.13 -6.87 23.15
C TYR A 85 3.46 -5.60 23.67
N ILE A 86 3.80 -4.43 23.11
CA ILE A 86 3.30 -3.13 23.57
C ILE A 86 1.79 -3.01 23.37
N VAL A 87 1.29 -3.35 22.17
CA VAL A 87 -0.13 -3.25 21.83
C VAL A 87 -0.94 -4.25 22.66
N SER A 88 -0.44 -5.47 22.87
CA SER A 88 -1.14 -6.46 23.72
C SER A 88 -1.31 -5.99 25.17
N SER A 89 -0.36 -5.22 25.71
CA SER A 89 -0.44 -4.65 27.06
C SER A 89 -1.40 -3.46 27.17
N HIS A 90 -1.79 -2.85 26.05
CA HIS A 90 -2.62 -1.65 25.99
C HIS A 90 -3.90 -1.85 25.17
N ARG A 91 -4.32 -3.10 25.03
CA ARG A 91 -5.47 -3.53 24.20
C ARG A 91 -6.71 -2.65 24.39
N GLU A 92 -7.09 -2.41 25.63
CA GLU A 92 -8.29 -1.64 25.99
C GLU A 92 -8.28 -0.22 25.39
N LYS A 93 -7.12 0.44 25.30
CA LYS A 93 -7.00 1.79 24.74
C LYS A 93 -7.41 1.84 23.26
N PHE A 94 -7.15 0.77 22.51
CA PHE A 94 -7.51 0.66 21.09
C PHE A 94 -8.96 0.19 20.91
N GLU A 95 -9.42 -0.74 21.75
CA GLU A 95 -10.79 -1.27 21.68
C GLU A 95 -11.84 -0.19 22.01
N ILE A 96 -11.55 0.71 22.98
CA ILE A 96 -12.43 1.84 23.34
C ILE A 96 -12.67 2.79 22.17
N ILE A 97 -11.69 2.98 21.29
CA ILE A 97 -11.82 3.83 20.10
C ILE A 97 -12.35 3.06 18.87
N GLY A 98 -12.74 1.79 19.05
CA GLY A 98 -13.32 0.95 18.00
C GLY A 98 -12.30 0.30 17.06
N THR A 99 -10.99 0.41 17.34
CA THR A 99 -9.95 -0.21 16.52
C THR A 99 -9.80 -1.70 16.88
N LYS A 100 -10.04 -2.59 15.92
CA LYS A 100 -9.80 -4.02 16.10
C LYS A 100 -8.31 -4.32 16.08
N LEU A 101 -7.89 -5.34 16.84
CA LEU A 101 -6.50 -5.77 16.92
C LEU A 101 -6.33 -7.17 16.35
N LEU A 102 -5.35 -7.33 15.46
CA LEU A 102 -5.00 -8.62 14.86
C LEU A 102 -3.82 -9.27 15.60
N ILE A 103 -4.00 -9.51 16.90
CA ILE A 103 -2.96 -10.00 17.82
C ILE A 103 -3.53 -11.03 18.81
N PRO A 104 -2.73 -12.00 19.29
CA PRO A 104 -3.17 -12.96 20.29
C PRO A 104 -3.37 -12.30 21.67
N SER A 105 -3.78 -13.11 22.65
CA SER A 105 -3.92 -12.65 24.04
C SER A 105 -2.56 -12.24 24.62
N ARG A 106 -2.59 -11.34 25.61
CA ARG A 106 -1.40 -10.88 26.32
C ARG A 106 -0.56 -12.04 26.88
N GLU A 107 -1.22 -13.01 27.49
CA GLU A 107 -0.60 -14.24 28.01
C GLU A 107 0.19 -14.97 26.93
N MET A 108 -0.41 -15.17 25.75
CA MET A 108 0.23 -15.89 24.65
C MET A 108 1.36 -15.09 23.99
N VAL A 109 1.30 -13.75 24.02
CA VAL A 109 2.44 -12.90 23.62
C VAL A 109 3.62 -13.09 24.58
N GLU A 110 3.38 -13.23 25.87
CA GLU A 110 4.45 -13.53 26.84
C GLU A 110 5.06 -14.92 26.64
N VAL A 111 4.22 -15.92 26.32
CA VAL A 111 4.69 -17.26 25.90
C VAL A 111 5.60 -17.15 24.68
N CYS A 112 5.23 -16.32 23.68
CA CYS A 112 6.04 -16.11 22.48
C CYS A 112 7.42 -15.51 22.76
N LYS A 113 7.51 -14.63 23.76
CA LYS A 113 8.73 -13.88 24.10
C LYS A 113 9.70 -14.69 24.95
N ASP A 114 9.18 -15.52 25.86
CA ASP A 114 9.99 -16.27 26.82
C ASP A 114 10.23 -17.72 26.38
N LYS A 115 11.51 -18.09 26.27
CA LYS A 115 11.94 -19.41 25.78
C LYS A 115 11.59 -20.57 26.71
N ASN A 116 11.47 -20.33 28.02
CA ASN A 116 11.05 -21.32 29.01
C ASN A 116 9.53 -21.48 29.00
N LYS A 117 8.78 -20.36 29.00
CA LYS A 117 7.31 -20.41 28.85
C LYS A 117 6.91 -21.11 27.56
N MET A 118 7.59 -20.86 26.45
CA MET A 118 7.39 -21.56 25.18
C MET A 118 7.61 -23.07 25.29
N ALA A 119 8.69 -23.51 25.95
CA ALA A 119 8.98 -24.93 26.10
C ALA A 119 7.93 -25.62 26.98
N GLN A 120 7.52 -24.97 28.07
CA GLN A 120 6.44 -25.42 28.92
C GLN A 120 5.10 -25.50 28.16
N PHE A 121 4.80 -24.50 27.33
CA PHE A 121 3.61 -24.52 26.48
C PHE A 121 3.60 -25.74 25.55
N PHE A 122 4.69 -26.04 24.85
CA PHE A 122 4.78 -27.22 23.98
C PHE A 122 4.69 -28.55 24.76
N LYS A 123 5.27 -28.59 25.97
CA LYS A 123 5.13 -29.73 26.88
C LYS A 123 3.66 -30.00 27.20
N GLU A 124 2.90 -28.96 27.50
CA GLU A 124 1.48 -29.10 27.82
C GLU A 124 0.63 -29.44 26.58
N CYS A 125 1.05 -29.05 25.38
CA CYS A 125 0.49 -29.55 24.12
C CYS A 125 0.84 -31.02 23.83
N LYS A 126 1.70 -31.65 24.66
CA LYS A 126 2.23 -33.01 24.45
C LYS A 126 2.96 -33.18 23.11
N LEU A 127 3.58 -32.11 22.63
CA LEU A 127 4.39 -32.10 21.41
C LEU A 127 5.87 -32.29 21.75
N PHE A 128 6.65 -32.78 20.79
CA PHE A 128 8.10 -32.82 20.97
C PHE A 128 8.66 -31.40 20.90
N TYR A 129 9.54 -31.07 21.85
CA TYR A 129 10.26 -29.82 21.90
C TYR A 129 11.65 -30.09 22.49
N PRO A 130 12.66 -29.29 22.16
CA PRO A 130 13.97 -29.44 22.78
C PRO A 130 13.92 -28.97 24.24
N PRO A 131 14.25 -29.83 25.24
CA PRO A 131 14.33 -29.44 26.63
C PRO A 131 15.24 -28.21 26.81
N VAL A 132 14.88 -27.36 27.78
CA VAL A 132 15.59 -26.11 28.06
C VAL A 132 16.30 -26.23 29.40
N THR A 133 17.60 -25.95 29.40
CA THR A 133 18.41 -25.85 30.60
C THR A 133 18.96 -24.43 30.70
N ASN A 134 18.85 -23.82 31.88
CA ASN A 134 19.18 -22.41 32.12
C ASN A 134 20.54 -22.22 32.80
N ASN A 135 21.16 -23.30 33.25
CA ASN A 135 22.45 -23.32 33.92
C ASN A 135 23.28 -24.46 33.35
N VAL A 136 24.52 -24.17 32.94
CA VAL A 136 25.44 -25.16 32.37
C VAL A 136 25.69 -26.35 33.30
N TYR A 137 25.69 -26.15 34.62
CA TYR A 137 25.93 -27.23 35.58
C TYR A 137 24.75 -28.22 35.69
N ASP A 138 23.55 -27.80 35.29
CA ASP A 138 22.35 -28.64 35.28
C ASP A 138 22.16 -29.36 33.92
N TYR A 139 23.06 -29.14 32.96
CA TYR A 139 22.94 -29.74 31.64
C TYR A 139 23.43 -31.19 31.63
N ASN A 140 22.48 -32.12 31.47
CA ASN A 140 22.72 -33.56 31.38
C ASN A 140 22.38 -34.16 30.00
N GLY A 141 22.24 -33.31 28.97
CA GLY A 141 21.93 -33.73 27.61
C GLY A 141 23.14 -34.25 26.83
N THR A 142 22.89 -34.73 25.61
CA THR A 142 23.91 -35.23 24.69
C THR A 142 24.49 -34.12 23.81
N PHE A 143 25.75 -34.27 23.42
CA PHE A 143 26.40 -33.39 22.44
C PHE A 143 26.20 -33.91 20.99
N PRO A 144 26.13 -33.01 19.98
CA PRO A 144 26.18 -31.55 20.13
C PRO A 144 24.96 -30.96 20.84
N CYS A 145 25.17 -29.84 21.51
CA CYS A 145 24.10 -29.02 22.06
C CYS A 145 24.11 -27.62 21.41
N PHE A 146 23.08 -26.82 21.69
CA PHE A 146 22.98 -25.45 21.23
C PHE A 146 22.79 -24.50 22.41
N ILE A 147 23.73 -23.58 22.61
CA ILE A 147 23.62 -22.50 23.60
C ILE A 147 23.27 -21.21 22.88
N LYS A 148 22.30 -20.47 23.40
CA LYS A 148 21.95 -19.15 22.87
C LYS A 148 21.55 -18.18 23.98
N PRO A 149 21.76 -16.87 23.77
CA PRO A 149 21.25 -15.85 24.67
C PRO A 149 19.75 -16.00 24.91
N ARG A 150 19.29 -15.82 26.14
CA ARG A 150 17.86 -15.87 26.47
C ARG A 150 17.13 -14.63 25.95
N ASN A 151 17.75 -13.46 26.06
CA ASN A 151 17.24 -12.19 25.56
C ASN A 151 17.84 -11.83 24.18
N LYS A 152 17.07 -11.14 23.33
CA LYS A 152 17.47 -10.77 21.96
C LYS A 152 18.40 -9.55 21.85
N LYS A 153 18.84 -8.96 22.97
CA LYS A 153 19.67 -7.74 22.95
C LYS A 153 21.08 -7.97 22.39
N THR A 154 21.52 -9.22 22.29
CA THR A 154 22.85 -9.59 21.81
C THR A 154 22.81 -9.94 20.32
N LYS A 155 23.83 -9.50 19.55
CA LYS A 155 23.97 -9.81 18.11
C LYS A 155 24.30 -11.28 17.82
N CYS A 156 24.53 -12.09 18.86
CA CYS A 156 24.84 -13.52 18.73
C CYS A 156 23.56 -14.36 18.59
N LEU A 157 23.45 -15.14 17.51
CA LEU A 157 22.31 -16.04 17.26
C LEU A 157 22.35 -17.34 18.10
N GLY A 158 23.50 -17.62 18.72
CA GLY A 158 23.80 -18.85 19.46
C GLY A 158 24.88 -19.69 18.78
N TYR A 159 25.37 -20.68 19.51
CA TYR A 159 26.47 -21.55 19.11
C TYR A 159 26.04 -23.03 19.18
N LYS A 160 26.38 -23.78 18.13
CA LYS A 160 26.46 -25.24 18.22
C LYS A 160 27.74 -25.57 18.98
N VAL A 161 27.63 -26.45 19.97
CA VAL A 161 28.69 -26.79 20.89
C VAL A 161 28.87 -28.30 20.91
N GLU A 162 30.11 -28.77 20.78
CA GLU A 162 30.42 -30.19 20.62
C GLU A 162 30.87 -30.84 21.94
N THR A 163 31.30 -30.03 22.93
CA THR A 163 31.80 -30.57 24.21
C THR A 163 31.35 -29.75 25.43
N MET A 164 31.39 -30.38 26.62
CA MET A 164 31.10 -29.70 27.89
C MET A 164 32.11 -28.59 28.21
N ALA A 165 33.36 -28.73 27.78
CA ALA A 165 34.38 -27.69 27.97
C ALA A 165 34.03 -26.42 27.19
N GLU A 166 33.70 -26.57 25.90
CA GLU A 166 33.23 -25.46 25.06
C GLU A 166 31.95 -24.84 25.61
N LEU A 167 31.01 -25.66 26.09
CA LEU A 167 29.73 -25.19 26.63
C LEU A 167 29.94 -24.25 27.82
N ARG A 168 30.85 -24.61 28.74
CA ARG A 168 31.20 -23.79 29.90
C ARG A 168 31.87 -22.48 29.48
N THR A 169 32.72 -22.50 28.45
CA THR A 169 33.34 -21.27 27.92
C THR A 169 32.27 -20.30 27.43
N PHE A 170 31.37 -20.75 26.55
CA PHE A 170 30.29 -19.88 26.05
C PHE A 170 29.32 -19.44 27.15
N ALA A 171 29.03 -20.30 28.12
CA ALA A 171 28.19 -19.96 29.26
C ALA A 171 28.81 -18.86 30.14
N ASN A 172 30.14 -18.84 30.31
CA ASN A 172 30.84 -17.81 31.07
C ASN A 172 30.91 -16.46 30.33
N GLU A 173 30.84 -16.47 29.01
CA GLU A 173 30.82 -15.27 28.17
C GLU A 173 29.42 -14.64 28.04
N MET A 174 28.38 -15.31 28.53
CA MET A 174 26.98 -14.88 28.41
C MET A 174 26.33 -14.67 29.78
N ASP A 175 25.81 -13.47 30.04
CA ASP A 175 25.10 -13.16 31.30
C ASP A 175 23.80 -13.96 31.48
N ASP A 176 23.05 -14.20 30.39
CA ASP A 176 21.76 -14.91 30.42
C ASP A 176 21.55 -15.74 29.13
N TYR A 177 21.46 -17.05 29.29
CA TYR A 177 21.42 -18.01 28.20
C TYR A 177 20.40 -19.13 28.42
N VAL A 178 20.21 -19.92 27.36
CA VAL A 178 19.50 -21.19 27.36
C VAL A 178 20.31 -22.22 26.58
N ILE A 179 20.36 -23.44 27.12
CA ILE A 179 21.00 -24.61 26.50
C ILE A 179 19.91 -25.58 26.08
N ARG A 180 20.06 -26.17 24.90
CA ARG A 180 19.12 -27.14 24.32
C ARG A 180 19.90 -28.23 23.58
N PRO A 181 19.37 -29.46 23.45
CA PRO A 181 19.94 -30.44 22.51
C PRO A 181 19.97 -29.86 21.09
N TYR A 182 21.03 -30.17 20.34
CA TYR A 182 21.09 -29.81 18.92
C TYR A 182 20.21 -30.79 18.12
N ILE A 183 19.28 -30.27 17.34
CA ILE A 183 18.39 -31.06 16.50
C ILE A 183 18.83 -30.90 15.05
N GLU A 184 19.36 -31.96 14.47
CA GLU A 184 19.70 -32.01 13.04
C GLU A 184 18.52 -32.54 12.23
N GLY A 185 18.08 -31.81 11.21
CA GLY A 185 16.89 -32.19 10.47
C GLY A 185 16.42 -31.18 9.44
N VAL A 186 15.24 -31.42 8.90
CA VAL A 186 14.59 -30.53 7.93
C VAL A 186 13.85 -29.44 8.69
N GLU A 187 14.13 -28.17 8.37
CA GLU A 187 13.46 -27.04 8.99
C GLU A 187 12.13 -26.73 8.30
N TYR A 188 11.08 -26.61 9.11
CA TYR A 188 9.75 -26.23 8.66
C TYR A 188 9.24 -24.99 9.39
N THR A 189 8.39 -24.25 8.70
CA THR A 189 7.55 -23.24 9.34
C THR A 189 6.11 -23.45 8.90
N VAL A 190 5.18 -23.22 9.82
CA VAL A 190 3.75 -23.33 9.57
C VAL A 190 3.15 -21.95 9.69
N ASP A 191 2.75 -21.36 8.56
CA ASP A 191 2.06 -20.09 8.54
C ASP A 191 0.56 -20.34 8.75
N ILE A 192 0.03 -19.78 9.82
CA ILE A 192 -1.33 -19.99 10.31
C ILE A 192 -2.05 -18.64 10.31
N PHE A 193 -3.33 -18.67 9.94
CA PHE A 193 -4.23 -17.53 10.10
C PHE A 193 -5.54 -18.00 10.72
N CYS A 194 -5.95 -17.33 11.80
CA CYS A 194 -7.18 -17.63 12.51
C CYS A 194 -8.11 -16.41 12.59
N ASP A 195 -9.40 -16.66 12.79
CA ASP A 195 -10.39 -15.61 12.98
C ASP A 195 -10.33 -14.98 14.40
N TYR A 196 -11.28 -14.11 14.73
CA TYR A 196 -11.35 -13.45 16.03
C TYR A 196 -11.69 -14.39 17.19
N ASP A 197 -12.25 -15.57 16.91
CA ASP A 197 -12.60 -16.59 17.91
C ASP A 197 -11.46 -17.60 18.13
N GLY A 198 -10.32 -17.43 17.43
CA GLY A 198 -9.21 -18.37 17.48
C GLY A 198 -9.38 -19.61 16.60
N LYS A 199 -10.33 -19.60 15.66
CA LYS A 199 -10.57 -20.74 14.76
C LYS A 199 -9.70 -20.64 13.51
N PRO A 200 -9.10 -21.75 13.05
CA PRO A 200 -8.23 -21.74 11.89
C PRO A 200 -8.99 -21.45 10.60
N VAL A 201 -8.44 -20.54 9.80
CA VAL A 201 -8.82 -20.30 8.41
C VAL A 201 -7.80 -20.98 7.48
N TYR A 202 -6.50 -20.80 7.77
CA TYR A 202 -5.39 -21.39 7.02
C TYR A 202 -4.34 -22.00 7.94
N ILE A 203 -3.78 -23.14 7.51
CA ILE A 203 -2.62 -23.80 8.13
C ILE A 203 -1.73 -24.27 6.97
N THR A 204 -0.57 -23.63 6.82
CA THR A 204 0.30 -23.84 5.65
C THR A 204 1.71 -24.20 6.09
N PRO A 205 2.06 -25.49 6.18
CA PRO A 205 3.42 -25.91 6.40
C PRO A 205 4.29 -25.67 5.15
N ARG A 206 5.55 -25.30 5.41
CA ARG A 206 6.49 -24.87 4.40
C ARG A 206 7.91 -25.17 4.84
N GLU A 207 8.62 -25.93 4.02
CA GLU A 207 10.02 -26.29 4.20
C GLU A 207 10.93 -25.07 3.95
N ARG A 208 11.94 -24.88 4.80
CA ARG A 208 12.93 -23.80 4.72
C ARG A 208 14.18 -24.32 4.00
N LEU A 209 14.23 -24.14 2.69
CA LEU A 209 15.34 -24.62 1.85
C LEU A 209 16.63 -23.80 2.01
N SER A 210 16.51 -22.50 2.30
CA SER A 210 17.66 -21.64 2.55
C SER A 210 17.30 -20.49 3.49
N VAL A 211 18.17 -20.24 4.47
CA VAL A 211 18.01 -19.24 5.51
C VAL A 211 19.25 -18.34 5.52
N ARG A 212 19.06 -17.02 5.59
CA ARG A 212 20.13 -16.03 5.76
C ARG A 212 19.75 -15.13 6.93
N ALA A 213 20.63 -14.99 7.93
CA ALA A 213 20.38 -14.16 9.12
C ALA A 213 19.01 -14.41 9.78
N SER A 214 18.61 -15.69 9.90
CA SER A 214 17.30 -16.15 10.41
C SER A 214 16.09 -15.88 9.51
N GLU A 215 16.26 -15.21 8.37
CA GLU A 215 15.20 -14.98 7.38
C GLU A 215 15.21 -16.04 6.28
N VAL A 216 14.02 -16.48 5.87
CA VAL A 216 13.87 -17.47 4.80
C VAL A 216 14.10 -16.79 3.44
N MET A 217 15.11 -17.25 2.71
CA MET A 217 15.42 -16.80 1.36
C MET A 217 14.75 -17.69 0.31
N LYS A 218 14.70 -19.00 0.56
CA LYS A 218 14.06 -19.99 -0.30
C LYS A 218 13.23 -20.95 0.52
N SER A 219 12.07 -21.30 0.01
CA SER A 219 11.19 -22.26 0.66
C SER A 219 10.27 -22.95 -0.32
N ARG A 220 9.75 -24.10 0.09
CA ARG A 220 8.77 -24.87 -0.67
C ARG A 220 7.54 -25.12 0.19
N ILE A 221 6.36 -24.87 -0.36
CA ILE A 221 5.11 -25.29 0.28
C ILE A 221 5.13 -26.81 0.34
N ASP A 222 4.93 -27.35 1.54
CA ASP A 222 4.94 -28.79 1.79
C ASP A 222 3.80 -29.08 2.75
N LEU A 223 2.63 -29.45 2.22
CA LEU A 223 1.39 -29.60 2.98
C LEU A 223 1.36 -30.92 3.78
N ASP A 224 2.41 -31.14 4.57
CA ASP A 224 2.58 -32.31 5.41
C ASP A 224 1.43 -32.45 6.41
N LYS A 225 0.67 -33.54 6.30
CA LYS A 225 -0.53 -33.79 7.10
C LYS A 225 -0.22 -33.91 8.59
N ARG A 226 0.92 -34.49 8.96
CA ARG A 226 1.29 -34.65 10.37
C ARG A 226 1.54 -33.29 11.01
N ILE A 227 2.31 -32.43 10.34
CA ILE A 227 2.56 -31.07 10.81
C ILE A 227 1.25 -30.27 10.93
N ILE A 228 0.31 -30.45 9.99
CA ILE A 228 -1.01 -29.80 10.06
C ILE A 228 -1.79 -30.25 11.30
N GLU A 229 -1.85 -31.55 11.59
CA GLU A 229 -2.57 -32.06 12.77
C GLU A 229 -1.90 -31.62 14.08
N GLU A 230 -0.57 -31.68 14.16
CA GLU A 230 0.17 -31.18 15.33
C GLU A 230 0.00 -29.66 15.51
N ALA A 231 -0.07 -28.89 14.43
CA ALA A 231 -0.35 -27.45 14.48
C ALA A 231 -1.78 -27.15 14.97
N LYS A 232 -2.77 -28.00 14.67
CA LYS A 232 -4.14 -27.82 15.22
C LYS A 232 -4.17 -27.93 16.73
N ILE A 233 -3.36 -28.82 17.32
CA ILE A 233 -3.22 -28.94 18.79
C ILE A 233 -2.69 -27.62 19.37
N VAL A 234 -1.68 -27.03 18.73
CA VAL A 234 -1.16 -25.71 19.12
C VAL A 234 -2.24 -24.64 19.01
N ILE A 235 -3.00 -24.61 17.92
CA ILE A 235 -4.06 -23.61 17.68
C ILE A 235 -5.17 -23.70 18.73
N GLU A 236 -5.62 -24.92 19.06
CA GLU A 236 -6.69 -25.13 20.04
C GLU A 236 -6.34 -24.56 21.42
N LYS A 237 -5.08 -24.73 21.84
CA LYS A 237 -4.59 -24.23 23.13
C LYS A 237 -4.19 -22.75 23.08
N PHE A 238 -3.56 -22.30 22.01
CA PHE A 238 -3.06 -20.93 21.87
C PHE A 238 -4.18 -19.92 21.54
N LYS A 239 -5.21 -20.34 20.80
CA LYS A 239 -6.32 -19.50 20.29
C LYS A 239 -5.81 -18.20 19.62
N PRO A 240 -5.00 -18.30 18.56
CA PRO A 240 -4.42 -17.12 17.90
C PRO A 240 -5.49 -16.27 17.24
N VAL A 241 -5.36 -14.95 17.28
CA VAL A 241 -6.23 -14.03 16.53
C VAL A 241 -5.42 -13.45 15.39
N GLY A 242 -5.77 -13.82 14.15
CA GLY A 242 -5.03 -13.45 12.96
C GLY A 242 -3.77 -14.29 12.70
N PRO A 243 -2.64 -13.68 12.27
CA PRO A 243 -1.48 -14.40 11.81
C PRO A 243 -0.64 -14.98 12.97
N MET A 244 -0.16 -16.20 12.78
CA MET A 244 0.79 -16.87 13.67
C MET A 244 1.72 -17.74 12.83
N THR A 245 3.00 -17.82 13.18
CA THR A 245 3.94 -18.75 12.55
C THR A 245 4.57 -19.67 13.59
N ILE A 246 4.54 -20.98 13.33
CA ILE A 246 5.29 -21.98 14.11
C ILE A 246 6.58 -22.32 13.38
N HIS A 247 7.70 -22.44 14.07
CA HIS A 247 8.96 -22.98 13.56
C HIS A 247 9.25 -24.32 14.24
N LEU A 248 9.52 -25.35 13.43
CA LEU A 248 9.87 -26.70 13.90
C LEU A 248 11.01 -27.30 13.08
N ILE A 249 11.64 -28.33 13.62
CA ILE A 249 12.66 -29.14 12.94
C ILE A 249 12.21 -30.59 12.96
N ARG A 250 12.09 -31.21 11.79
CA ARG A 250 11.88 -32.64 11.65
C ARG A 250 13.21 -33.36 11.73
N GLU A 251 13.47 -34.00 12.86
CA GLU A 251 14.75 -34.65 13.13
C GLU A 251 14.99 -35.83 12.18
N LYS A 252 16.22 -35.93 11.67
CA LYS A 252 16.57 -36.79 10.53
C LYS A 252 16.42 -38.30 10.80
N THR A 253 16.63 -38.76 12.03
CA THR A 253 16.74 -40.19 12.38
C THR A 253 15.43 -40.77 12.87
N THR A 254 14.78 -40.08 13.81
CA THR A 254 13.51 -40.44 14.46
C THR A 254 12.30 -39.93 13.70
N ASN A 255 12.51 -39.00 12.75
CA ASN A 255 11.46 -38.34 11.99
C ASN A 255 10.44 -37.61 12.89
N LYS A 256 10.84 -37.19 14.09
CA LYS A 256 9.99 -36.46 15.04
C LYS A 256 10.05 -34.96 14.77
N ASP A 257 8.91 -34.31 14.88
CA ASP A 257 8.74 -32.87 14.70
C ASP A 257 8.99 -32.14 16.02
N TYR A 258 10.17 -31.52 16.16
CA TYR A 258 10.55 -30.74 17.34
C TYR A 258 10.15 -29.28 17.18
N PHE A 259 9.18 -28.83 17.98
CA PHE A 259 8.68 -27.46 17.98
C PHE A 259 9.67 -26.51 18.66
N ILE A 260 10.11 -25.48 17.93
CA ILE A 260 11.21 -24.59 18.35
C ILE A 260 10.71 -23.26 18.90
N LYS A 261 9.77 -22.61 18.18
CA LYS A 261 9.27 -21.26 18.49
C LYS A 261 7.90 -21.01 17.85
N ILE A 262 7.06 -20.21 18.51
CA ILE A 262 5.89 -19.52 17.94
C ILE A 262 6.20 -18.02 17.78
N ILE A 263 5.73 -17.43 16.68
CA ILE A 263 5.72 -16.00 16.40
C ILE A 263 4.25 -15.58 16.28
N GLY A 264 3.78 -14.69 17.15
CA GLY A 264 2.37 -14.25 17.20
C GLY A 264 1.98 -13.16 16.20
N HIS A 265 2.75 -13.00 15.13
CA HIS A 265 2.54 -12.03 14.05
C HIS A 265 3.05 -12.61 12.71
N TYR A 266 2.93 -11.85 11.62
CA TYR A 266 3.45 -12.26 10.32
C TYR A 266 4.96 -12.49 10.32
N SER A 267 5.39 -13.71 10.01
CA SER A 267 6.80 -14.00 9.72
C SER A 267 7.24 -13.39 8.38
N ASN A 268 8.54 -13.19 8.19
CA ASN A 268 9.08 -12.74 6.89
C ASN A 268 8.80 -13.74 5.75
N GLY A 269 8.61 -15.03 6.06
CA GLY A 269 8.32 -16.07 5.07
C GLY A 269 6.83 -16.20 4.70
N ALA A 270 5.94 -15.52 5.42
CA ALA A 270 4.49 -15.66 5.23
C ALA A 270 4.00 -15.26 3.83
N ALA A 271 4.74 -14.36 3.15
CA ALA A 271 4.44 -13.96 1.77
C ALA A 271 4.38 -15.16 0.80
N HIS A 272 5.24 -16.17 0.98
CA HIS A 272 5.23 -17.35 0.12
C HIS A 272 3.94 -18.17 0.28
N SER A 273 3.43 -18.27 1.51
CA SER A 273 2.16 -18.95 1.81
C SER A 273 0.96 -18.18 1.24
N ILE A 274 0.99 -16.84 1.31
CA ILE A 274 -0.01 -15.96 0.70
C ILE A 274 -0.03 -16.13 -0.83
N ILE A 275 1.12 -15.99 -1.50
CA ILE A 275 1.26 -16.15 -2.96
C ILE A 275 0.86 -17.56 -3.42
N ALA A 276 1.09 -18.57 -2.58
CA ALA A 276 0.68 -19.93 -2.87
C ALA A 276 -0.83 -20.14 -2.83
N GLY A 277 -1.62 -19.28 -2.17
CA GLY A 277 -3.09 -19.34 -2.14
C GLY A 277 -3.71 -19.28 -0.74
N ALA A 278 -2.91 -19.40 0.33
CA ALA A 278 -3.38 -19.18 1.70
C ALA A 278 -3.43 -17.67 2.03
N ASP A 279 -4.33 -16.98 1.34
CA ASP A 279 -4.43 -15.52 1.30
C ASP A 279 -5.01 -14.94 2.60
N SER A 280 -4.12 -14.79 3.59
CA SER A 280 -4.45 -14.23 4.90
C SER A 280 -4.83 -12.74 4.87
N PRO A 281 -4.26 -11.86 4.02
CA PRO A 281 -4.79 -10.51 3.86
C PRO A 281 -6.26 -10.47 3.43
N LYS A 282 -6.64 -11.31 2.45
CA LYS A 282 -8.04 -11.44 2.03
C LYS A 282 -8.95 -11.94 3.14
N ALA A 283 -8.47 -12.90 3.95
CA ALA A 283 -9.20 -13.35 5.13
C ALA A 283 -9.41 -12.22 6.16
N ALA A 284 -8.36 -11.44 6.47
CA ALA A 284 -8.46 -10.29 7.35
C ALA A 284 -9.48 -9.25 6.85
N ILE A 285 -9.47 -8.94 5.54
CA ILE A 285 -10.44 -8.01 4.94
C ILE A 285 -11.87 -8.57 5.01
N TYR A 286 -12.07 -9.86 4.73
CA TYR A 286 -13.39 -10.47 4.86
C TYR A 286 -13.91 -10.46 6.30
N MET A 287 -13.04 -10.64 7.29
CA MET A 287 -13.40 -10.49 8.71
C MET A 287 -13.82 -9.05 9.04
N LEU A 288 -13.15 -8.04 8.49
CA LEU A 288 -13.56 -6.64 8.66
C LEU A 288 -14.93 -6.36 8.04
N LEU A 289 -15.21 -6.95 6.88
CA LEU A 289 -16.51 -6.90 6.20
C LEU A 289 -17.59 -7.76 6.89
N GLY A 290 -17.33 -8.32 8.07
CA GLY A 290 -18.29 -9.09 8.86
C GLY A 290 -18.57 -10.51 8.33
N LYS A 291 -17.76 -11.01 7.39
CA LYS A 291 -17.94 -12.38 6.87
C LYS A 291 -17.42 -13.41 7.87
N LYS A 292 -18.21 -14.46 8.10
CA LYS A 292 -17.77 -15.65 8.82
C LYS A 292 -16.87 -16.48 7.92
N LEU A 293 -15.68 -16.83 8.42
CA LEU A 293 -14.72 -17.66 7.72
C LEU A 293 -14.78 -19.09 8.25
N GLN A 294 -14.33 -20.03 7.42
CA GLN A 294 -14.19 -21.44 7.78
C GLN A 294 -12.80 -21.91 7.40
N TYR A 295 -12.34 -22.96 8.06
CA TYR A 295 -11.07 -23.60 7.74
C TYR A 295 -11.07 -24.08 6.28
N ARG A 296 -10.04 -23.68 5.55
CA ARG A 296 -9.80 -24.11 4.17
C ARG A 296 -8.56 -25.02 4.15
N PRO A 297 -8.75 -26.35 4.23
CA PRO A 297 -7.64 -27.28 4.16
C PRO A 297 -6.97 -27.16 2.79
N PHE A 298 -5.63 -27.22 2.78
CA PHE A 298 -4.83 -27.20 1.54
C PHE A 298 -5.09 -25.98 0.62
N ALA A 299 -5.35 -24.80 1.22
CA ALA A 299 -5.61 -23.57 0.45
C ALA A 299 -4.41 -23.11 -0.38
N ALA A 300 -3.19 -23.33 0.11
CA ALA A 300 -1.96 -23.06 -0.64
C ALA A 300 -1.68 -24.20 -1.64
N ARG A 301 -1.12 -23.85 -2.80
CA ARG A 301 -0.66 -24.81 -3.81
C ARG A 301 0.59 -25.56 -3.32
N ASP A 302 0.46 -26.87 -3.21
CA ASP A 302 1.51 -27.77 -2.71
C ASP A 302 2.72 -27.85 -3.65
N ARG A 303 3.90 -28.16 -3.09
CA ARG A 303 5.18 -28.39 -3.79
C ARG A 303 5.74 -27.24 -4.61
N ILE A 304 5.16 -26.03 -4.54
CA ILE A 304 5.69 -24.85 -5.22
C ILE A 304 6.80 -24.21 -4.38
N GLY A 305 7.92 -23.92 -5.04
CA GLY A 305 9.06 -23.22 -4.46
C GLY A 305 9.02 -21.71 -4.75
N TYR A 306 9.43 -20.91 -3.76
CA TYR A 306 9.57 -19.46 -3.88
C TYR A 306 10.96 -19.03 -3.41
N SER A 307 11.53 -18.04 -4.10
CA SER A 307 12.82 -17.43 -3.77
C SER A 307 12.67 -15.93 -3.67
N LYS A 308 13.19 -15.33 -2.60
CA LYS A 308 13.25 -13.88 -2.44
C LYS A 308 14.39 -13.29 -3.24
N TYR A 309 14.19 -12.07 -3.70
CA TYR A 309 15.21 -11.19 -4.26
C TYR A 309 15.19 -9.84 -3.55
N GLU A 310 16.28 -9.08 -3.66
CA GLU A 310 16.37 -7.73 -3.11
C GLU A 310 15.94 -6.72 -4.19
N ASP A 311 15.08 -5.80 -3.81
CA ASP A 311 14.58 -4.70 -4.66
C ASP A 311 14.81 -3.36 -3.94
N SER A 312 14.80 -2.25 -4.68
CA SER A 312 15.07 -0.91 -4.16
C SER A 312 13.92 0.04 -4.44
N VAL A 313 13.66 0.95 -3.50
CA VAL A 313 12.66 2.01 -3.62
C VAL A 313 13.27 3.34 -3.21
N CYS A 314 12.90 4.41 -3.91
CA CYS A 314 13.28 5.76 -3.54
C CYS A 314 12.50 6.20 -2.29
N THR A 315 13.19 6.40 -1.18
CA THR A 315 12.57 6.83 0.09
C THR A 315 12.83 8.31 0.42
N PHE A 316 13.71 8.96 -0.36
CA PHE A 316 14.00 10.39 -0.29
C PHE A 316 14.44 10.87 -1.69
N GLY A 317 13.83 11.95 -2.19
CA GLY A 317 14.15 12.57 -3.48
C GLY A 317 14.57 14.03 -3.35
N ASN A 318 14.83 14.70 -4.48
CA ASN A 318 15.28 16.11 -4.53
C ASN A 318 14.23 17.16 -4.10
N GLY A 319 13.10 16.74 -3.50
CA GLY A 319 11.96 17.60 -3.24
C GLY A 319 11.14 17.92 -4.50
N ILE A 320 10.27 18.92 -4.41
CA ILE A 320 9.50 19.47 -5.53
C ILE A 320 10.08 20.86 -5.80
N TYR A 321 10.59 21.07 -7.01
CA TYR A 321 11.05 22.40 -7.44
C TYR A 321 9.84 23.25 -7.80
N HIS A 322 9.81 24.51 -7.35
CA HIS A 322 8.72 25.43 -7.69
C HIS A 322 9.19 26.37 -8.78
N ILE A 323 8.43 26.40 -9.89
CA ILE A 323 8.68 27.30 -11.02
C ILE A 323 7.45 28.16 -11.26
N ASP A 324 7.66 29.45 -11.53
CA ASP A 324 6.58 30.40 -11.83
C ASP A 324 6.46 30.68 -13.34
N LYS A 325 7.43 30.21 -14.13
CA LYS A 325 7.41 30.19 -15.60
C LYS A 325 7.81 28.81 -16.10
N LEU A 326 7.19 28.35 -17.19
CA LEU A 326 7.39 27.00 -17.71
C LEU A 326 8.83 26.79 -18.23
N ASP A 327 9.45 27.82 -18.79
CA ASP A 327 10.82 27.79 -19.35
C ASP A 327 11.91 27.53 -18.30
N MET A 328 11.68 27.89 -17.04
CA MET A 328 12.57 27.54 -15.91
C MET A 328 12.80 26.03 -15.76
N LEU A 329 11.96 25.17 -16.36
CA LEU A 329 12.23 23.73 -16.38
C LEU A 329 13.57 23.39 -17.03
N LEU A 330 14.03 24.24 -17.95
CA LEU A 330 15.28 24.06 -18.69
C LEU A 330 16.51 24.15 -17.77
N ASP A 331 16.44 24.92 -16.69
CA ASP A 331 17.49 25.02 -15.66
C ASP A 331 17.62 23.71 -14.87
N HIS A 332 16.56 22.90 -14.88
CA HIS A 332 16.50 21.59 -14.26
C HIS A 332 16.69 20.45 -15.28
N SER A 333 17.09 20.73 -16.52
CA SER A 333 17.16 19.70 -17.59
C SER A 333 18.50 18.95 -17.67
N GLU A 334 19.48 19.29 -16.84
CA GLU A 334 20.77 18.59 -16.84
C GLU A 334 20.59 17.09 -16.53
N GLY A 335 21.16 16.24 -17.39
CA GLY A 335 21.05 14.78 -17.34
C GLY A 335 19.70 14.21 -17.79
N ILE A 336 18.69 15.03 -18.02
CA ILE A 336 17.33 14.63 -18.40
C ILE A 336 17.27 14.22 -19.88
N LYS A 337 16.32 13.34 -20.20
CA LYS A 337 16.00 12.89 -21.56
C LYS A 337 14.52 13.06 -21.92
N VAL A 338 13.63 13.06 -20.93
CA VAL A 338 12.19 13.18 -21.14
C VAL A 338 11.61 14.24 -20.21
N VAL A 339 10.77 15.12 -20.76
CA VAL A 339 9.93 16.06 -20.00
C VAL A 339 8.48 15.63 -20.18
N ILE A 340 7.79 15.40 -19.06
CA ILE A 340 6.41 14.95 -19.03
C ILE A 340 5.56 16.09 -18.47
N PHE A 341 4.51 16.47 -19.17
CA PHE A 341 3.58 17.51 -18.73
C PHE A 341 2.24 16.91 -18.31
N ASN A 342 1.68 17.41 -17.21
CA ASN A 342 0.23 17.40 -17.03
C ASN A 342 -0.43 18.35 -18.05
N LEU A 343 -1.71 18.14 -18.34
CA LEU A 343 -2.43 18.96 -19.31
C LEU A 343 -3.10 20.18 -18.66
N ASP A 344 -4.09 19.93 -17.79
CA ASP A 344 -4.96 20.95 -17.20
C ASP A 344 -4.17 21.88 -16.27
N ASN A 345 -4.35 23.20 -16.42
CA ASN A 345 -3.63 24.28 -15.70
C ASN A 345 -2.09 24.25 -15.82
N THR A 346 -1.55 23.40 -16.69
CA THR A 346 -0.11 23.30 -16.96
C THR A 346 0.21 23.77 -18.37
N LEU A 347 -0.43 23.18 -19.39
CA LEU A 347 -0.25 23.59 -20.79
C LEU A 347 -1.28 24.63 -21.26
N TYR A 348 -2.41 24.74 -20.56
CA TYR A 348 -3.44 25.74 -20.80
C TYR A 348 -4.25 26.01 -19.52
N PRO A 349 -4.95 27.15 -19.38
CA PRO A 349 -5.82 27.43 -18.24
C PRO A 349 -7.10 26.58 -18.25
N GLU A 350 -7.36 25.76 -17.22
CA GLU A 350 -8.56 24.92 -17.15
C GLU A 350 -9.86 25.76 -17.13
N ILE A 351 -9.78 26.99 -16.63
CA ILE A 351 -10.90 27.93 -16.60
C ILE A 351 -11.47 28.22 -17.99
N ASP A 352 -10.64 28.24 -19.03
CA ASP A 352 -11.09 28.49 -20.41
C ASP A 352 -11.96 27.34 -20.92
N TYR A 353 -11.60 26.09 -20.58
CA TYR A 353 -12.41 24.92 -20.88
C TYR A 353 -13.74 24.95 -20.12
N ILE A 354 -13.70 25.33 -18.85
CA ILE A 354 -14.90 25.47 -18.00
C ILE A 354 -15.85 26.49 -18.63
N GLN A 355 -15.35 27.68 -18.95
CA GLN A 355 -16.11 28.76 -19.55
C GLN A 355 -16.70 28.33 -20.90
N SER A 356 -15.93 27.69 -21.78
CA SER A 356 -16.45 27.24 -23.08
C SER A 356 -17.53 26.17 -22.96
N GLY A 357 -17.41 25.26 -21.98
CA GLY A 357 -18.43 24.25 -21.70
C GLY A 357 -19.70 24.85 -21.10
N CYS A 358 -19.57 25.74 -20.11
CA CYS A 358 -20.70 26.44 -19.49
C CYS A 358 -21.44 27.30 -20.50
N LYS A 359 -20.74 27.96 -21.44
CA LYS A 359 -21.32 28.70 -22.55
C LYS A 359 -22.22 27.79 -23.42
N ALA A 360 -21.71 26.63 -23.84
CA ALA A 360 -22.49 25.70 -24.65
C ALA A 360 -23.76 25.20 -23.93
N VAL A 361 -23.67 24.97 -22.61
CA VAL A 361 -24.82 24.58 -21.79
C VAL A 361 -25.82 25.74 -21.64
N ALA A 362 -25.35 26.96 -21.40
CA ALA A 362 -26.19 28.15 -21.26
C ALA A 362 -26.96 28.44 -22.55
N GLU A 363 -26.29 28.41 -23.71
CA GLU A 363 -26.92 28.54 -25.04
C GLU A 363 -28.02 27.50 -25.23
N LYS A 364 -27.74 26.24 -24.86
CA LYS A 364 -28.72 25.16 -24.95
C LYS A 364 -29.89 25.35 -24.00
N ALA A 365 -29.64 25.82 -22.77
CA ALA A 365 -30.67 26.05 -21.77
C ALA A 365 -31.62 27.18 -22.19
N CYS A 366 -31.10 28.30 -22.70
CA CYS A 366 -31.89 29.42 -23.22
C CYS A 366 -32.73 29.03 -24.44
N SER A 367 -32.30 28.04 -25.24
CA SER A 367 -33.11 27.52 -26.34
C SER A 367 -34.33 26.68 -25.87
N ILE A 368 -34.34 26.23 -24.61
CA ILE A 368 -35.35 25.31 -24.06
C ILE A 368 -36.27 26.01 -23.07
N PHE A 369 -35.70 26.83 -22.18
CA PHE A 369 -36.45 27.49 -21.11
C PHE A 369 -36.76 28.94 -21.49
N ARG A 370 -38.04 29.26 -21.71
CA ARG A 370 -38.48 30.62 -22.10
C ARG A 370 -38.10 31.72 -21.11
N GLY A 371 -37.87 31.39 -19.84
CA GLY A 371 -37.49 32.35 -18.79
C GLY A 371 -35.98 32.40 -18.47
N ALA A 372 -35.15 31.64 -19.20
CA ALA A 372 -33.71 31.62 -18.94
C ALA A 372 -33.01 32.81 -19.61
N VAL A 373 -32.41 33.68 -18.81
CA VAL A 373 -31.54 34.76 -19.28
C VAL A 373 -30.12 34.24 -19.41
N TYR A 374 -29.53 34.35 -20.61
CA TYR A 374 -28.23 33.76 -20.93
C TYR A 374 -27.14 34.15 -19.94
N GLU A 375 -26.98 35.45 -19.67
CA GLU A 375 -25.90 35.96 -18.82
C GLU A 375 -25.98 35.38 -17.40
N GLN A 376 -27.18 35.37 -16.82
CA GLN A 376 -27.43 34.83 -15.48
C GLN A 376 -27.12 33.33 -15.42
N VAL A 377 -27.60 32.57 -16.42
CA VAL A 377 -27.37 31.11 -16.48
C VAL A 377 -25.89 30.81 -16.67
N TYR A 378 -25.21 31.55 -17.55
CA TYR A 378 -23.79 31.36 -17.82
C TYR A 378 -22.92 31.66 -16.59
N GLU A 379 -23.10 32.83 -15.96
CA GLU A 379 -22.36 33.21 -14.76
C GLU A 379 -22.59 32.21 -13.62
N GLU A 380 -23.85 31.82 -13.38
CA GLU A 380 -24.20 30.86 -12.34
C GLU A 380 -23.59 29.48 -12.60
N LEU A 381 -23.58 29.02 -13.86
CA LEU A 381 -22.92 27.78 -14.26
C LEU A 381 -21.41 27.83 -14.01
N VAL A 382 -20.72 28.90 -14.43
CA VAL A 382 -19.28 29.04 -14.26
C VAL A 382 -18.93 29.11 -12.77
N GLU A 383 -19.58 29.97 -12.00
CA GLU A 383 -19.32 30.14 -10.57
C GLU A 383 -19.46 28.81 -9.81
N LYS A 384 -20.58 28.10 -10.03
CA LYS A 384 -20.82 26.81 -9.37
C LYS A 384 -19.85 25.73 -9.83
N THR A 385 -19.51 25.72 -11.11
CA THR A 385 -18.52 24.77 -11.66
C THR A 385 -17.19 24.92 -10.96
N VAL A 386 -16.66 26.14 -10.92
CA VAL A 386 -15.39 26.47 -10.27
C VAL A 386 -15.46 26.15 -8.77
N ALA A 387 -16.59 26.44 -8.13
CA ALA A 387 -16.84 26.10 -6.73
C ALA A 387 -17.14 24.61 -6.46
N LYS A 388 -17.02 23.74 -7.47
CA LYS A 388 -17.30 22.28 -7.38
C LYS A 388 -18.71 21.95 -6.89
N LYS A 389 -19.69 22.80 -7.21
CA LYS A 389 -21.11 22.59 -6.94
C LYS A 389 -21.77 21.90 -8.14
N PRO A 390 -22.88 21.17 -7.95
CA PRO A 390 -23.60 20.48 -9.03
C PRO A 390 -24.36 21.47 -9.93
N ALA A 391 -23.62 22.22 -10.76
CA ALA A 391 -24.11 23.36 -11.53
C ALA A 391 -25.28 22.99 -12.46
N ILE A 392 -25.14 21.89 -13.22
CA ILE A 392 -26.16 21.43 -14.19
C ILE A 392 -27.42 20.94 -13.46
N GLN A 393 -27.28 20.22 -12.36
CA GLN A 393 -28.42 19.72 -11.59
C GLN A 393 -29.18 20.88 -10.94
N GLN A 394 -28.47 21.92 -10.49
CA GLN A 394 -29.10 23.12 -9.95
C GLN A 394 -29.82 23.93 -11.03
N LEU A 395 -29.24 24.05 -12.23
CA LEU A 395 -29.92 24.64 -13.39
C LEU A 395 -31.24 23.91 -13.70
N VAL A 396 -31.21 22.57 -13.76
CA VAL A 396 -32.43 21.78 -13.99
C VAL A 396 -33.44 21.95 -12.85
N LYS A 397 -32.98 21.96 -11.59
CA LYS A 397 -33.86 22.21 -10.44
C LYS A 397 -34.49 23.61 -10.49
N GLN A 398 -33.80 24.61 -10.99
CA GLN A 398 -34.31 25.96 -11.09
C GLN A 398 -35.41 26.09 -12.14
N PHE A 399 -35.22 25.50 -13.33
CA PHE A 399 -36.12 25.72 -14.49
C PHE A 399 -37.09 24.57 -14.80
N ALA A 400 -36.89 23.39 -14.22
CA ALA A 400 -37.65 22.17 -14.55
C ALA A 400 -38.37 21.51 -13.36
N THR A 401 -38.50 22.18 -12.21
CA THR A 401 -39.19 21.66 -11.01
C THR A 401 -40.63 21.23 -11.27
N GLY A 402 -41.35 21.92 -12.17
CA GLY A 402 -42.72 21.56 -12.54
C GLY A 402 -42.84 20.37 -13.51
N LEU A 403 -41.72 19.80 -13.97
CA LEU A 403 -41.71 18.64 -14.86
C LEU A 403 -41.56 17.33 -14.09
N SER A 404 -41.95 16.22 -14.72
CA SER A 404 -41.76 14.88 -14.15
C SER A 404 -40.29 14.58 -13.87
N ILE A 405 -40.03 13.73 -12.87
CA ILE A 405 -38.68 13.30 -12.48
C ILE A 405 -37.89 12.74 -13.68
N LYS A 406 -38.56 11.94 -14.51
CA LYS A 406 -37.96 11.39 -15.74
C LYS A 406 -37.50 12.51 -16.68
N ARG A 407 -38.31 13.55 -16.87
CA ARG A 407 -37.97 14.66 -17.76
C ARG A 407 -36.82 15.52 -17.21
N GLN A 408 -36.77 15.73 -15.89
CA GLN A 408 -35.64 16.40 -15.23
C GLN A 408 -34.33 15.61 -15.40
N TYR A 409 -34.40 14.29 -15.27
CA TYR A 409 -33.27 13.40 -15.54
C TYR A 409 -32.79 13.51 -17.00
N ASP A 410 -33.71 13.42 -17.97
CA ASP A 410 -33.37 13.54 -19.40
C ASP A 410 -32.70 14.88 -19.73
N LEU A 411 -33.20 15.98 -19.16
CA LEU A 411 -32.61 17.31 -19.32
C LEU A 411 -31.21 17.40 -18.70
N THR A 412 -31.03 16.81 -17.52
CA THR A 412 -29.72 16.74 -16.86
C THR A 412 -28.72 15.98 -17.72
N GLN A 413 -29.10 14.81 -18.26
CA GLN A 413 -28.24 14.03 -19.15
C GLN A 413 -27.92 14.79 -20.44
N MET A 414 -28.90 15.46 -21.03
CA MET A 414 -28.69 16.30 -22.21
C MET A 414 -27.68 17.42 -21.94
N PHE A 415 -27.81 18.18 -20.84
CA PHE A 415 -26.87 19.24 -20.51
C PHE A 415 -25.46 18.72 -20.17
N ILE A 416 -25.37 17.59 -19.46
CA ILE A 416 -24.07 16.92 -19.22
C ILE A 416 -23.43 16.55 -20.56
N ASN A 417 -24.19 15.98 -21.50
CA ASN A 417 -23.68 15.63 -22.81
C ASN A 417 -23.30 16.87 -23.63
N THR A 418 -24.06 17.97 -23.56
CA THR A 418 -23.68 19.25 -24.16
C THR A 418 -22.32 19.72 -23.62
N TYR A 419 -22.14 19.72 -22.30
CA TYR A 419 -20.86 20.09 -21.69
C TYR A 419 -19.72 19.15 -22.09
N ARG A 420 -19.95 17.84 -22.15
CA ARG A 420 -18.91 16.86 -22.53
C ARG A 420 -18.55 16.92 -24.01
N GLN A 421 -19.53 17.23 -24.87
CA GLN A 421 -19.39 17.13 -26.31
C GLN A 421 -19.10 18.46 -27.00
N HIS A 422 -19.11 19.57 -26.27
CA HIS A 422 -18.79 20.89 -26.83
C HIS A 422 -17.40 20.91 -27.49
N ASN A 423 -17.23 21.84 -28.44
CA ASN A 423 -15.93 22.13 -29.03
C ASN A 423 -15.18 23.13 -28.13
N PRO A 424 -14.09 22.74 -27.43
CA PRO A 424 -13.45 23.61 -26.45
C PRO A 424 -12.89 24.90 -27.07
N LYS A 425 -12.94 25.99 -26.31
CA LYS A 425 -12.29 27.27 -26.68
C LYS A 425 -11.07 27.48 -25.80
N ILE A 426 -10.05 26.66 -26.04
CA ILE A 426 -8.77 26.66 -25.33
C ILE A 426 -7.62 26.80 -26.31
N GLY A 427 -6.46 27.26 -25.83
CA GLY A 427 -5.24 27.41 -26.61
C GLY A 427 -4.00 27.38 -25.71
N MET A 428 -2.86 27.00 -26.28
CA MET A 428 -1.56 27.18 -25.64
C MET A 428 -1.04 28.60 -25.89
N THR A 429 -0.23 29.11 -24.98
CA THR A 429 0.44 30.40 -25.16
C THR A 429 1.58 30.29 -26.17
N SER A 430 2.06 31.43 -26.70
CA SER A 430 3.25 31.49 -27.55
C SER A 430 4.49 30.94 -26.84
N GLU A 431 4.66 31.30 -25.58
CA GLU A 431 5.80 30.87 -24.74
C GLU A 431 5.81 29.36 -24.55
N THR A 432 4.63 28.74 -24.41
CA THR A 432 4.50 27.28 -24.28
C THR A 432 4.93 26.58 -25.58
N ASN A 433 4.57 27.15 -26.73
CA ASN A 433 4.98 26.61 -28.03
C ASN A 433 6.49 26.75 -28.26
N GLU A 434 7.07 27.91 -27.97
CA GLU A 434 8.52 28.15 -28.08
C GLU A 434 9.32 27.22 -27.17
N LEU A 435 8.81 26.97 -25.96
CA LEU A 435 9.41 26.01 -25.04
C LEU A 435 9.44 24.58 -25.61
N PHE A 436 8.38 24.13 -26.28
CA PHE A 436 8.39 22.81 -26.91
C PHE A 436 9.46 22.70 -27.99
N ASP A 437 9.64 23.75 -28.79
CA ASP A 437 10.71 23.81 -29.79
C ASP A 437 12.09 23.75 -29.12
N GLU A 438 12.28 24.51 -28.04
CA GLU A 438 13.51 24.54 -27.27
C GLU A 438 13.84 23.18 -26.63
N ILE A 439 12.85 22.49 -26.06
CA ILE A 439 13.00 21.13 -25.51
C ILE A 439 13.48 20.17 -26.60
N ARG A 440 12.86 20.22 -27.79
CA ARG A 440 13.26 19.36 -28.92
C ARG A 440 14.64 19.71 -29.46
N ARG A 441 14.98 21.01 -29.52
CA ARG A 441 16.31 21.49 -29.93
C ARG A 441 17.42 20.98 -29.01
N ARG A 442 17.14 20.80 -27.71
CA ARG A 442 18.05 20.17 -26.74
C ARG A 442 18.10 18.64 -26.82
N GLY A 443 17.37 18.03 -27.76
CA GLY A 443 17.32 16.58 -27.95
C GLY A 443 16.51 15.86 -26.88
N LEU A 444 15.65 16.56 -26.14
CA LEU A 444 14.75 15.97 -25.15
C LEU A 444 13.45 15.51 -25.83
N GLN A 445 12.81 14.50 -25.25
CA GLN A 445 11.50 14.02 -25.68
C GLN A 445 10.39 14.61 -24.81
N ILE A 446 9.21 14.79 -25.40
CA ILE A 446 8.04 15.35 -24.71
C ILE A 446 6.98 14.26 -24.56
N GLY A 447 6.52 14.06 -23.34
CA GLY A 447 5.38 13.21 -23.00
C GLY A 447 4.26 14.01 -22.34
N ILE A 448 3.03 13.52 -22.43
CA ILE A 448 1.87 14.08 -21.72
C ILE A 448 1.19 12.97 -20.91
N ILE A 449 0.90 13.24 -19.65
CA ILE A 449 0.04 12.41 -18.81
C ILE A 449 -1.12 13.28 -18.32
N THR A 450 -2.36 12.83 -18.51
CA THR A 450 -3.53 13.57 -18.03
C THR A 450 -4.59 12.67 -17.43
N ASP A 451 -5.20 13.14 -16.35
CA ASP A 451 -6.33 12.48 -15.69
C ASP A 451 -7.67 12.86 -16.31
N GLY A 452 -8.61 11.91 -16.32
CA GLY A 452 -9.99 12.18 -16.70
C GLY A 452 -10.41 11.48 -17.98
N ARG A 453 -11.70 11.62 -18.31
CA ARG A 453 -12.36 10.79 -19.32
C ARG A 453 -11.71 10.96 -20.70
N GLY A 454 -11.45 9.85 -21.38
CA GLY A 454 -10.81 9.81 -22.70
C GLY A 454 -11.49 10.69 -23.76
N ASP A 455 -12.83 10.65 -23.83
CA ASP A 455 -13.61 11.47 -24.76
C ASP A 455 -13.39 12.97 -24.58
N ILE A 456 -13.27 13.43 -23.33
CA ILE A 456 -13.02 14.84 -22.99
C ILE A 456 -11.57 15.22 -23.20
N GLN A 457 -10.64 14.41 -22.69
CA GLN A 457 -9.21 14.72 -22.77
C GLN A 457 -8.71 14.69 -24.22
N ARG A 458 -9.21 13.78 -25.07
CA ARG A 458 -8.88 13.78 -26.51
C ARG A 458 -9.32 15.05 -27.20
N LYS A 459 -10.52 15.57 -26.92
CA LYS A 459 -10.98 16.86 -27.49
C LYS A 459 -10.10 18.03 -27.08
N LYS A 460 -9.66 18.06 -25.82
CA LYS A 460 -8.72 19.09 -25.35
C LYS A 460 -7.39 18.99 -26.12
N LEU A 461 -6.82 17.79 -26.21
CA LEU A 461 -5.57 17.54 -26.93
C LEU A 461 -5.66 17.88 -28.42
N GLU A 462 -6.75 17.50 -29.10
CA GLU A 462 -7.02 17.87 -30.51
C GLU A 462 -7.10 19.38 -30.67
N LYS A 463 -7.83 20.06 -29.78
CA LYS A 463 -8.02 21.50 -29.85
C LYS A 463 -6.73 22.29 -29.64
N LEU A 464 -5.85 21.78 -28.76
CA LEU A 464 -4.53 22.33 -28.51
C LEU A 464 -3.51 21.94 -29.59
N GLY A 465 -3.89 21.10 -30.57
CA GLY A 465 -3.00 20.63 -31.63
C GLY A 465 -1.99 19.55 -31.21
N LEU A 466 -2.10 19.03 -29.98
CA LEU A 466 -1.09 18.15 -29.36
C LEU A 466 -1.09 16.72 -29.91
N ILE A 467 -2.22 16.22 -30.44
CA ILE A 467 -2.30 14.85 -30.98
C ILE A 467 -1.43 14.67 -32.24
N ASN A 468 -1.37 15.69 -33.09
CA ASN A 468 -0.67 15.65 -34.38
C ASN A 468 0.66 16.42 -34.35
N ASP A 469 1.08 16.88 -33.18
CA ASP A 469 2.32 17.62 -33.03
C ASP A 469 3.51 16.66 -33.02
N ALA A 470 4.36 16.74 -34.04
CA ALA A 470 5.54 15.88 -34.20
C ALA A 470 6.58 16.03 -33.08
N ARG A 471 6.47 17.07 -32.23
CA ARG A 471 7.30 17.27 -31.04
C ARG A 471 6.87 16.37 -29.90
N ILE A 472 5.60 15.99 -29.83
CA ILE A 472 5.03 15.12 -28.80
C ILE A 472 5.30 13.67 -29.16
N SER A 473 6.01 12.97 -28.29
CA SER A 473 6.39 11.57 -28.53
C SER A 473 5.37 10.59 -27.95
N GLU A 474 4.75 10.92 -26.81
CA GLU A 474 3.83 10.02 -26.11
C GLU A 474 2.73 10.80 -25.38
N ILE A 475 1.51 10.23 -25.37
CA ILE A 475 0.37 10.75 -24.61
C ILE A 475 -0.31 9.59 -23.88
N ILE A 476 -0.57 9.76 -22.59
CA ILE A 476 -1.32 8.82 -21.76
C ILE A 476 -2.49 9.56 -21.11
N ILE A 477 -3.70 9.06 -21.38
CA ILE A 477 -4.92 9.47 -20.66
C ILE A 477 -5.24 8.36 -19.66
N THR A 478 -5.17 8.66 -18.35
CA THR A 478 -5.19 7.62 -17.32
C THR A 478 -6.51 6.84 -17.27
N ASP A 479 -7.65 7.48 -17.51
CA ASP A 479 -8.96 6.79 -17.53
C ASP A 479 -9.06 5.73 -18.65
N GLU A 480 -8.34 5.91 -19.77
CA GLU A 480 -8.37 4.96 -20.88
C GLU A 480 -7.67 3.63 -20.52
N LEU A 481 -6.77 3.66 -19.53
CA LEU A 481 -6.06 2.47 -19.04
C LEU A 481 -6.99 1.46 -18.34
N ALA A 482 -8.13 1.92 -17.83
CA ALA A 482 -9.11 1.04 -17.20
C ALA A 482 -9.88 0.14 -18.17
N GLY A 483 -9.82 0.42 -19.48
CA GLY A 483 -10.65 -0.26 -20.47
C GLY A 483 -12.15 0.00 -20.27
N LYS A 484 -12.99 -0.83 -20.90
CA LYS A 484 -14.45 -0.61 -20.93
C LYS A 484 -15.17 -0.86 -19.61
N THR A 485 -14.66 -1.78 -18.78
CA THR A 485 -15.33 -2.26 -17.56
C THR A 485 -14.53 -1.99 -16.28
N GLY A 486 -13.30 -1.49 -16.39
CA GLY A 486 -12.47 -1.18 -15.24
C GLY A 486 -12.89 0.12 -14.56
N ASN A 487 -12.40 0.34 -13.35
CA ASN A 487 -12.60 1.58 -12.61
C ASN A 487 -11.53 2.62 -13.02
N PRO A 488 -11.88 3.73 -13.71
CA PRO A 488 -10.91 4.72 -14.15
C PRO A 488 -10.15 5.39 -13.01
N SER A 489 -10.81 5.61 -11.86
CA SER A 489 -10.16 6.27 -10.72
C SER A 489 -9.00 5.47 -10.14
N ALA A 490 -8.94 4.15 -10.39
CA ALA A 490 -7.83 3.31 -9.96
C ALA A 490 -6.54 3.59 -10.75
N PHE A 491 -6.61 4.22 -11.91
CA PHE A 491 -5.45 4.48 -12.80
C PHE A 491 -5.00 5.95 -12.78
N ARG A 492 -5.80 6.84 -12.21
CA ARG A 492 -5.48 8.26 -12.05
C ARG A 492 -4.32 8.48 -11.08
N MET A 493 -3.64 9.62 -11.20
CA MET A 493 -2.67 10.04 -10.19
C MET A 493 -3.35 10.11 -8.81
N PRO A 494 -2.76 9.53 -7.74
CA PRO A 494 -1.35 9.17 -7.57
C PRO A 494 -0.95 7.73 -7.94
N ASN A 495 -1.72 7.00 -8.75
CA ASN A 495 -1.29 5.68 -9.23
C ASN A 495 -0.02 5.80 -10.12
N PRO A 496 1.05 5.00 -9.89
CA PRO A 496 2.28 5.07 -10.68
C PRO A 496 2.19 4.51 -12.11
N ILE A 497 1.12 3.80 -12.46
CA ILE A 497 1.00 3.03 -13.71
C ILE A 497 1.23 3.87 -14.97
N ALA A 498 0.74 5.10 -15.01
CA ALA A 498 0.93 5.99 -16.15
C ALA A 498 2.43 6.31 -16.34
N PHE A 499 3.16 6.55 -15.25
CA PHE A 499 4.61 6.79 -15.26
C PHE A 499 5.40 5.51 -15.58
N GLU A 500 4.93 4.34 -15.17
CA GLU A 500 5.53 3.06 -15.55
C GLU A 500 5.41 2.80 -17.05
N ILE A 501 4.22 3.01 -17.62
CA ILE A 501 3.97 2.86 -19.06
C ILE A 501 4.83 3.86 -19.83
N ILE A 502 4.84 5.14 -19.44
CA ILE A 502 5.61 6.16 -20.14
C ILE A 502 7.13 5.86 -20.08
N ARG A 503 7.62 5.34 -18.94
CA ARG A 503 9.02 4.92 -18.79
C ARG A 503 9.38 3.81 -19.78
N GLN A 504 8.51 2.82 -19.92
CA GLN A 504 8.73 1.72 -20.86
C GLN A 504 8.70 2.19 -22.31
N ARG A 505 7.73 3.03 -22.68
CA ARG A 505 7.61 3.55 -24.05
C ARG A 505 8.80 4.42 -24.47
N PHE A 506 9.29 5.27 -23.57
CA PHE A 506 10.51 6.05 -23.80
C PHE A 506 11.80 5.25 -23.68
N ALA A 507 11.79 4.10 -23.01
CA ALA A 507 12.98 3.32 -22.65
C ALA A 507 14.04 4.15 -21.89
N VAL A 508 13.60 5.11 -21.06
CA VAL A 508 14.45 6.01 -20.27
C VAL A 508 14.26 5.72 -18.78
N PRO A 509 15.31 5.67 -17.94
CA PRO A 509 15.15 5.47 -16.50
C PRO A 509 14.58 6.72 -15.80
N TYR A 510 13.85 6.53 -14.69
CA TYR A 510 13.12 7.61 -13.99
C TYR A 510 13.98 8.82 -13.61
N HIS A 511 15.22 8.61 -13.17
CA HIS A 511 16.14 9.69 -12.79
C HIS A 511 16.53 10.63 -13.95
N ARG A 512 16.19 10.27 -15.19
CA ARG A 512 16.37 11.10 -16.40
C ARG A 512 15.06 11.68 -16.92
N MET A 513 14.03 11.73 -16.09
CA MET A 513 12.71 12.27 -16.41
C MET A 513 12.40 13.47 -15.53
N ILE A 514 11.70 14.44 -16.11
CA ILE A 514 11.00 15.51 -15.39
C ILE A 514 9.50 15.27 -15.52
N PHE A 515 8.75 15.52 -14.44
CA PHE A 515 7.30 15.70 -14.49
C PHE A 515 6.93 17.10 -14.01
N VAL A 516 6.17 17.81 -14.85
CA VAL A 516 5.68 19.18 -14.62
C VAL A 516 4.17 19.14 -14.43
N SER A 517 3.69 19.65 -13.30
CA SER A 517 2.25 19.83 -13.04
C SER A 517 1.98 21.02 -12.13
N ASN A 518 0.73 21.47 -12.05
CA ASN A 518 0.27 22.52 -11.14
C ASN A 518 -0.42 21.97 -9.87
N ASN A 519 -0.82 20.70 -9.82
CA ASN A 519 -1.63 20.18 -8.70
C ASN A 519 -0.76 19.46 -7.65
N MET A 520 -0.37 20.21 -6.62
CA MET A 520 0.40 19.69 -5.49
C MET A 520 -0.29 18.58 -4.68
N ALA A 521 -1.62 18.52 -4.68
CA ALA A 521 -2.36 17.66 -3.76
C ALA A 521 -2.28 16.17 -4.12
N LYS A 522 -2.06 15.83 -5.39
CA LYS A 522 -2.10 14.43 -5.86
C LYS A 522 -1.06 14.07 -6.92
N ASP A 523 -0.61 15.02 -7.76
CA ASP A 523 0.13 14.66 -8.98
C ASP A 523 1.57 14.21 -8.70
N PHE A 524 2.15 14.66 -7.58
CA PHE A 524 3.57 14.45 -7.28
C PHE A 524 3.88 13.20 -6.46
N GLU A 525 2.89 12.56 -5.84
CA GLU A 525 3.12 11.41 -4.96
C GLU A 525 3.78 10.22 -5.70
N ALA A 526 3.24 9.82 -6.85
CA ALA A 526 3.82 8.78 -7.70
C ALA A 526 5.21 9.14 -8.26
N PRO A 527 5.40 10.25 -8.99
CA PRO A 527 6.69 10.54 -9.61
C PRO A 527 7.80 10.73 -8.58
N GLN A 528 7.53 11.28 -7.39
CA GLN A 528 8.52 11.34 -6.31
C GLN A 528 8.96 9.95 -5.84
N ARG A 529 8.02 9.03 -5.60
CA ARG A 529 8.31 7.63 -5.23
C ARG A 529 9.10 6.88 -6.31
N LEU A 530 8.88 7.22 -7.58
CA LEU A 530 9.60 6.64 -8.72
C LEU A 530 10.98 7.28 -8.96
N GLY A 531 11.32 8.37 -8.26
CA GLY A 531 12.57 9.11 -8.45
C GLY A 531 12.58 9.99 -9.71
N ILE A 532 11.42 10.40 -10.20
CA ILE A 532 11.26 11.38 -11.27
C ILE A 532 11.44 12.79 -10.69
N ARG A 533 12.16 13.67 -11.40
CA ARG A 533 12.35 15.06 -10.98
C ARG A 533 11.01 15.82 -11.10
N CYS A 534 10.52 16.36 -9.99
CA CYS A 534 9.19 16.96 -9.90
C CYS A 534 9.26 18.49 -9.90
N LEU A 535 8.60 19.13 -10.87
CA LEU A 535 8.50 20.58 -10.99
C LEU A 535 7.03 21.00 -10.83
N HIS A 536 6.74 21.75 -9.77
CA HIS A 536 5.44 22.37 -9.54
C HIS A 536 5.39 23.73 -10.22
N TYR A 537 4.57 23.82 -11.27
CA TYR A 537 4.30 25.05 -12.00
C TYR A 537 3.19 25.87 -11.33
N LYS A 538 3.55 27.03 -10.78
CA LYS A 538 2.62 27.99 -10.19
C LYS A 538 2.23 29.01 -11.25
N ASN A 539 1.12 28.75 -11.93
CA ASN A 539 0.55 29.74 -12.84
C ASN A 539 -0.04 30.91 -12.03
N THR A 540 0.72 32.01 -11.91
CA THR A 540 0.36 33.20 -11.12
C THR A 540 -0.69 34.09 -11.78
N GLU A 541 -1.03 33.85 -13.05
CA GLU A 541 -2.03 34.64 -13.80
C GLU A 541 -3.48 34.14 -13.60
N SER A 542 -3.68 32.98 -12.98
CA SER A 542 -5.02 32.47 -12.67
C SER A 542 -5.56 33.13 -11.38
N LYS A 543 -6.56 34.02 -11.52
CA LYS A 543 -7.35 34.57 -10.38
C LYS A 543 -8.11 33.49 -9.59
N TYR A 544 -8.19 32.26 -10.09
CA TYR A 544 -8.84 31.14 -9.44
C TYR A 544 -7.78 30.18 -8.88
N LYS A 545 -7.82 29.91 -7.56
CA LYS A 545 -6.93 28.95 -6.93
C LYS A 545 -7.05 27.59 -7.62
N ALA A 546 -5.91 27.06 -8.07
CA ALA A 546 -5.77 25.74 -8.67
C ALA A 546 -6.48 24.68 -7.82
N SER A 547 -7.62 24.18 -8.30
CA SER A 547 -8.23 22.99 -7.73
C SER A 547 -9.10 22.32 -8.80
N ASP A 548 -8.89 21.01 -9.02
CA ASP A 548 -9.59 20.15 -9.99
C ASP A 548 -11.12 20.35 -9.94
N ALA A 549 -11.68 21.26 -10.74
CA ALA A 549 -13.11 21.59 -10.69
C ALA A 549 -13.94 20.61 -11.53
N ILE A 550 -13.34 20.06 -12.59
CA ILE A 550 -14.01 19.19 -13.56
C ILE A 550 -14.45 17.83 -12.97
N SER A 551 -13.77 17.31 -11.95
CA SER A 551 -14.13 16.01 -11.35
C SER A 551 -15.53 16.00 -10.73
N THR A 552 -16.01 17.14 -10.24
CA THR A 552 -17.28 17.23 -9.49
C THR A 552 -18.50 17.44 -10.40
N ILE A 553 -18.32 17.97 -11.61
CA ILE A 553 -19.38 18.02 -12.62
C ILE A 553 -19.66 16.65 -13.21
N LEU A 554 -18.61 15.84 -13.35
CA LEU A 554 -18.64 14.61 -14.14
C LEU A 554 -18.79 13.34 -13.30
N SER A 555 -18.76 13.44 -11.96
CA SER A 555 -18.84 12.32 -11.02
C SER A 555 -20.25 11.78 -10.78
N LEU A 556 -21.29 12.31 -11.46
CA LEU A 556 -22.55 11.58 -11.56
C LEU A 556 -22.29 10.29 -12.33
N LYS A 557 -22.22 9.18 -11.58
CA LYS A 557 -22.41 7.84 -12.12
C LYS A 557 -23.72 7.83 -12.91
N VAL A 558 -23.63 7.27 -14.12
CA VAL A 558 -24.76 6.74 -14.88
C VAL A 558 -25.49 5.72 -14.02
#